data_AF-A0AB39Z075-F1
#
_entry.id   AF-A0AB39Z075-F1
#
_cell.length_a   1.000
_cell.length_b   1.000
_cell.length_c   1.000
_cell.angle_alpha   90.00
_cell.angle_beta   90.00
_cell.angle_gamma   90.00
#
_symmetry.space_group_name_H-M   'P 1'
#
loop_
_entity.id
_entity.type
_entity.pdbx_description
1 polymer ?
#
loop_
_entity_poly.entity_id
_entity_poly.type
_entity_poly.pdbx_seq_one_letter_code
_entity_poly.pdbx_strand_id
1 'polypeptide(L)'
;MLKALVIFFGLLALCNAASLGPRDTSNATVVCQSEDELWGGEDIRKFYFCLDGAVITDECDPGYYFVNNATICGCLPSSLMKPSCVNLDTKVPDCSASSKMQPQACDDVASFYLCTSEGAKELPCPDGKAFVDQDGYLGCFDWTEWRSLRNCVDG
;
A
#
# COMPACT_ATOMS: atom_id res chain seq x y z
N MET A 1 -4.40 51.44 19.99
CA MET A 1 -3.45 50.59 19.27
C MET A 1 -2.86 49.47 20.16
N LEU A 2 -3.59 48.93 21.14
CA LEU A 2 -3.11 47.84 22.02
C LEU A 2 -4.01 46.59 21.95
N LYS A 3 -5.18 46.68 21.30
CA LYS A 3 -6.14 45.58 21.15
C LYS A 3 -5.92 44.73 19.89
N ALA A 4 -5.18 45.23 18.90
CA ALA A 4 -4.88 44.50 17.67
C ALA A 4 -3.70 43.52 17.80
N LEU A 5 -2.85 43.69 18.81
CA LEU A 5 -1.64 42.88 19.01
C LEU A 5 -1.90 41.57 19.76
N VAL A 6 -3.03 41.46 20.46
CA VAL A 6 -3.40 40.25 21.24
C VAL A 6 -4.03 39.17 20.36
N ILE A 7 -4.62 39.56 19.22
CA ILE A 7 -5.27 38.62 18.29
C ILE A 7 -4.21 37.84 17.49
N PHE A 8 -3.04 38.43 17.23
CA PHE A 8 -1.99 37.78 16.44
C PHE A 8 -1.21 36.70 17.22
N PHE A 9 -1.18 36.78 18.56
CA PHE A 9 -0.53 35.77 19.39
C PHE A 9 -1.45 34.60 19.80
N GLY A 10 -2.76 34.73 19.63
CA GLY A 10 -3.72 33.67 19.96
C GLY A 10 -3.89 32.59 18.89
N LEU A 11 -3.43 32.85 17.66
CA LEU A 11 -3.54 31.92 16.51
C LEU A 11 -2.28 31.06 16.30
N LEU A 12 -1.19 31.31 17.03
CA LEU A 12 0.06 30.56 16.94
C LEU A 12 0.20 29.44 18.00
N ALA A 13 -0.92 28.97 18.56
CA ALA A 13 -0.95 27.92 19.59
C ALA A 13 -1.64 26.62 19.14
N LEU A 14 -1.80 26.44 17.83
CA LEU A 14 -2.28 25.20 17.21
C LEU A 14 -1.23 24.62 16.26
N CYS A 15 0.04 24.63 16.68
CA CYS A 15 1.01 23.71 16.12
C CYS A 15 0.70 22.34 16.74
N ASN A 16 -0.05 21.53 16.00
CA ASN A 16 -0.20 20.11 16.28
C ASN A 16 1.21 19.52 16.46
N ALA A 17 1.55 19.18 17.70
CA ALA A 17 2.58 18.17 17.94
C ALA A 17 1.99 16.84 17.47
N ALA A 18 1.95 16.62 16.16
CA ALA A 18 1.87 15.29 15.62
C ALA A 18 3.18 14.62 16.04
N SER A 19 3.12 13.81 17.11
CA SER A 19 4.26 13.04 17.54
C SER A 19 4.69 12.18 16.35
N LEU A 20 5.89 12.44 15.83
CA LEU A 20 6.61 11.47 15.01
C LEU A 20 6.95 10.30 15.94
N GLY A 21 5.98 9.38 16.09
CA GLY A 21 6.28 8.05 16.59
C GLY A 21 7.29 7.40 15.65
N PRO A 22 8.08 6.41 16.11
CA PRO A 22 9.03 5.72 15.25
C PRO A 22 8.24 5.06 14.11
N ARG A 23 8.32 5.62 12.90
CA ARG A 23 7.81 5.02 11.66
C ARG A 23 8.82 4.00 11.14
N ASP A 24 9.24 3.07 12.00
CA ASP A 24 10.06 1.92 11.59
C ASP A 24 9.16 0.70 11.34
N THR A 25 8.25 0.83 10.37
CA THR A 25 7.55 -0.32 9.74
C THR A 25 7.18 -0.06 8.27
N SER A 26 7.68 1.03 7.67
CA SER A 26 7.44 1.34 6.26
C SER A 26 8.53 0.71 5.41
N ASN A 27 8.14 0.00 4.35
CA ASN A 27 9.05 -0.58 3.35
C ASN A 27 9.66 0.51 2.42
N ALA A 28 9.94 1.69 2.99
CA ALA A 28 10.49 2.85 2.33
C ALA A 28 11.99 2.95 2.64
N THR A 29 12.78 3.34 1.64
CA THR A 29 14.20 3.67 1.81
C THR A 29 14.36 4.75 2.89
N VAL A 30 15.32 4.56 3.79
CA VAL A 30 15.69 5.59 4.79
C VAL A 30 16.53 6.71 4.15
N VAL A 31 17.03 6.49 2.93
CA VAL A 31 17.84 7.44 2.17
C VAL A 31 16.96 8.20 1.20
N CYS A 32 17.05 9.52 1.26
CA CYS A 32 16.41 10.39 0.28
C CYS A 32 16.99 10.20 -1.12
N GLN A 33 16.10 9.88 -2.07
CA GLN A 33 16.48 9.70 -3.47
C GLN A 33 16.40 11.02 -4.26
N SER A 34 15.26 11.71 -4.15
CA SER A 34 15.04 13.03 -4.77
C SER A 34 13.94 13.79 -4.01
N GLU A 35 14.03 15.12 -3.96
CA GLU A 35 12.97 16.00 -3.44
C GLU A 35 11.95 16.41 -4.51
N ASP A 36 12.28 16.23 -5.79
CA ASP A 36 11.46 16.68 -6.92
C ASP A 36 10.57 15.57 -7.51
N GLU A 37 10.66 14.33 -7.00
CA GLU A 37 9.99 13.16 -7.58
C GLU A 37 9.39 12.25 -6.51
N LEU A 38 8.28 11.59 -6.88
CA LEU A 38 7.68 10.50 -6.10
C LEU A 38 8.28 9.16 -6.52
N TRP A 39 8.54 8.29 -5.55
CA TRP A 39 9.15 6.98 -5.79
C TRP A 39 8.27 5.87 -5.25
N GLY A 40 8.20 4.75 -5.98
CA GLY A 40 7.44 3.59 -5.54
C GLY A 40 8.20 2.82 -4.47
N GLY A 41 7.48 2.37 -3.43
CA GLY A 41 8.01 1.38 -2.49
C GLY A 41 8.06 -0.02 -3.10
N GLU A 42 8.57 -1.00 -2.35
CA GLU A 42 8.38 -2.41 -2.72
C GLU A 42 6.90 -2.83 -2.65
N ASP A 43 6.17 -2.28 -1.68
CA ASP A 43 4.72 -2.32 -1.65
C ASP A 43 4.17 -1.43 -2.77
N ILE A 44 3.55 -2.03 -3.78
CA ILE A 44 3.03 -1.29 -4.95
C ILE A 44 1.89 -0.33 -4.61
N ARG A 45 1.34 -0.40 -3.39
CA ARG A 45 0.35 0.55 -2.89
C ARG A 45 1.02 1.80 -2.31
N LYS A 46 2.30 1.71 -1.93
CA LYS A 46 3.02 2.76 -1.21
C LYS A 46 3.99 3.51 -2.11
N PHE A 47 4.15 4.77 -1.79
CA PHE A 47 5.12 5.65 -2.42
C PHE A 47 5.77 6.55 -1.38
N TYR A 48 6.86 7.19 -1.76
CA TYR A 48 7.58 8.10 -0.90
C TYR A 48 8.20 9.25 -1.68
N PHE A 49 8.48 10.33 -0.97
CA PHE A 49 9.16 11.51 -1.48
C PHE A 49 9.97 12.15 -0.37
N CYS A 50 10.84 13.09 -0.72
CA CYS A 50 11.64 13.82 0.26
C CYS A 50 11.16 15.24 0.46
N LEU A 51 11.21 15.66 1.73
CA LEU A 51 11.00 17.04 2.12
C LEU A 51 12.04 17.38 3.19
N ASP A 52 12.84 18.40 2.94
CA ASP A 52 13.92 18.86 3.84
C ASP A 52 14.87 17.71 4.24
N GLY A 53 15.24 16.85 3.28
CA GLY A 53 16.09 15.68 3.52
C GLY A 53 15.45 14.54 4.33
N ALA A 54 14.17 14.62 4.69
CA ALA A 54 13.42 13.56 5.36
C ALA A 54 12.54 12.78 4.37
N VAL A 55 12.55 11.45 4.47
CA VAL A 55 11.67 10.57 3.68
C VAL A 55 10.27 10.57 4.28
N ILE A 56 9.28 10.91 3.46
CA ILE A 56 7.86 10.86 3.79
C ILE A 56 7.24 9.74 2.96
N THR A 57 6.67 8.73 3.62
CA THR A 57 5.87 7.68 2.97
C THR A 57 4.40 8.03 3.00
N ASP A 58 3.71 7.71 1.92
CA ASP A 58 2.25 7.71 1.82
C ASP A 58 1.76 6.48 1.03
N GLU A 59 0.44 6.26 0.99
CA GLU A 59 -0.19 5.08 0.37
C GLU A 59 -1.36 5.50 -0.53
N CYS A 60 -1.54 4.78 -1.63
CA CYS A 60 -2.70 4.93 -2.52
C CYS A 60 -3.97 4.44 -1.83
N ASP A 61 -5.12 4.99 -2.24
CA ASP A 61 -6.43 4.52 -1.79
C ASP A 61 -6.66 3.04 -2.15
N PRO A 62 -7.48 2.29 -1.41
CA PRO A 62 -7.83 0.91 -1.75
C PRO A 62 -8.31 0.76 -3.20
N GLY A 63 -7.75 -0.23 -3.90
CA GLY A 63 -8.01 -0.46 -5.33
C GLY A 63 -7.19 0.40 -6.28
N TYR A 64 -6.32 1.27 -5.75
CA TYR A 64 -5.35 2.06 -6.51
C TYR A 64 -3.91 1.66 -6.15
N TYR A 65 -3.02 1.80 -7.13
CA TYR A 65 -1.63 1.36 -7.04
C TYR A 65 -0.70 2.41 -7.64
N PHE A 66 0.44 2.62 -7.01
CA PHE A 66 1.38 3.65 -7.43
C PHE A 66 2.13 3.22 -8.69
N VAL A 67 2.21 4.14 -9.65
CA VAL A 67 3.01 4.00 -10.87
C VAL A 67 3.87 5.24 -11.00
N ASN A 68 5.16 5.04 -11.29
CA ASN A 68 6.05 6.10 -11.76
C ASN A 68 6.77 5.59 -13.02
N ASN A 69 6.36 6.08 -14.18
CA ASN A 69 6.99 5.81 -15.47
C ASN A 69 7.12 7.11 -16.28
N ALA A 70 7.66 7.01 -17.49
CA ALA A 70 7.94 8.18 -18.34
C ALA A 70 6.70 9.04 -18.70
N THR A 71 5.48 8.54 -18.50
CA THR A 71 4.22 9.21 -18.89
C THR A 71 3.32 9.53 -17.69
N ILE A 72 3.33 8.70 -16.65
CA ILE A 72 2.41 8.79 -15.51
C ILE A 72 3.20 8.65 -14.22
N CYS A 73 2.95 9.56 -13.28
CA CYS A 73 3.39 9.48 -11.90
C CYS A 73 2.19 9.69 -10.97
N GLY A 74 1.83 8.67 -10.19
CA GLY A 74 0.72 8.71 -9.24
C GLY A 74 -0.04 7.39 -9.10
N CYS A 75 -1.13 7.43 -8.35
CA CYS A 75 -1.99 6.27 -8.10
C CYS A 75 -2.95 6.01 -9.26
N LEU A 76 -2.90 4.80 -9.82
CA LEU A 76 -3.80 4.34 -10.88
C LEU A 76 -4.76 3.27 -10.35
N PRO A 77 -6.02 3.23 -10.83
CA PRO A 77 -6.95 2.17 -10.47
C PRO A 77 -6.46 0.82 -10.99
N SER A 78 -6.81 -0.25 -10.30
CA SER A 78 -6.44 -1.64 -10.64
C SER A 78 -6.69 -1.99 -12.11
N SER A 79 -7.77 -1.50 -12.71
CA SER A 79 -8.16 -1.75 -14.11
C SER A 79 -7.18 -1.20 -15.15
N LEU A 80 -6.30 -0.27 -14.77
CA LEU A 80 -5.25 0.29 -15.62
C LEU A 80 -3.86 -0.29 -15.31
N MET A 81 -3.74 -1.12 -14.28
CA MET A 81 -2.50 -1.78 -13.92
C MET A 81 -2.21 -2.97 -14.85
N LYS A 82 -0.93 -3.34 -14.96
CA LYS A 82 -0.52 -4.60 -15.60
C LYS A 82 -1.23 -5.77 -14.89
N PRO A 83 -1.89 -6.70 -15.60
CA PRO A 83 -2.68 -7.77 -14.96
C PRO A 83 -1.88 -8.68 -14.01
N SER A 84 -0.56 -8.78 -14.17
CA SER A 84 0.28 -9.52 -13.21
C SER A 84 0.44 -8.83 -11.86
N CYS A 85 0.16 -7.53 -11.77
CA CYS A 85 0.35 -6.72 -10.57
C CYS A 85 -0.92 -6.54 -9.74
N VAL A 86 -2.06 -7.05 -10.21
CA VAL A 86 -3.36 -6.85 -9.57
C VAL A 86 -4.22 -8.10 -9.72
N ASN A 87 -5.33 -8.13 -8.99
CA ASN A 87 -6.33 -9.20 -9.10
C ASN A 87 -7.61 -8.59 -9.68
N LEU A 88 -7.89 -8.86 -10.96
CA LEU A 88 -9.02 -8.25 -11.67
C LEU A 88 -10.31 -9.09 -11.61
N ASP A 89 -10.19 -10.40 -11.41
CA ASP A 89 -11.30 -11.36 -11.52
C ASP A 89 -11.60 -12.08 -10.19
N THR A 90 -11.08 -11.58 -9.07
CA THR A 90 -11.34 -12.16 -7.74
C THR A 90 -12.79 -11.94 -7.33
N LYS A 91 -13.28 -12.88 -6.52
CA LYS A 91 -14.62 -12.84 -5.94
C LYS A 91 -14.51 -13.28 -4.49
N VAL A 92 -15.36 -12.70 -3.65
CA VAL A 92 -15.56 -13.21 -2.29
C VAL A 92 -15.95 -14.70 -2.41
N PRO A 93 -15.21 -15.62 -1.79
CA PRO A 93 -15.50 -17.04 -1.92
C PRO A 93 -16.85 -17.36 -1.27
N ASP A 94 -17.57 -18.30 -1.88
CA ASP A 94 -18.84 -18.82 -1.35
C ASP A 94 -18.65 -19.72 -0.12
N CYS A 95 -17.39 -19.99 0.23
CA CYS A 95 -17.00 -20.97 1.23
C CYS A 95 -17.67 -22.31 0.95
N SER A 96 -17.47 -22.88 -0.23
CA SER A 96 -17.82 -24.25 -0.58
C SER A 96 -16.63 -24.99 -1.19
N ALA A 97 -16.64 -26.33 -1.11
CA ALA A 97 -15.60 -27.19 -1.68
C ALA A 97 -14.16 -26.72 -1.36
N SER A 98 -13.35 -26.42 -2.38
CA SER A 98 -11.95 -26.01 -2.23
C SER A 98 -11.77 -24.66 -1.55
N SER A 99 -12.72 -23.72 -1.66
CA SER A 99 -12.59 -22.40 -1.02
C SER A 99 -12.67 -22.48 0.51
N LYS A 100 -13.21 -23.58 1.07
CA LYS A 100 -13.13 -23.88 2.52
C LYS A 100 -11.78 -24.43 2.97
N MET A 101 -11.01 -25.02 2.06
CA MET A 101 -9.81 -25.80 2.42
C MET A 101 -8.54 -24.96 2.44
N GLN A 102 -8.56 -23.78 1.83
CA GLN A 102 -7.38 -22.93 1.69
C GLN A 102 -7.75 -21.44 1.56
N PRO A 103 -6.81 -20.52 1.87
CA PRO A 103 -6.98 -19.10 1.59
C PRO A 103 -7.27 -18.83 0.11
N GLN A 104 -7.99 -17.75 -0.18
CA GLN A 104 -8.33 -17.33 -1.54
C GLN A 104 -7.86 -15.91 -1.79
N ALA A 105 -7.45 -15.61 -3.02
CA ALA A 105 -7.01 -14.26 -3.38
C ALA A 105 -8.13 -13.21 -3.22
N CYS A 106 -7.76 -12.03 -2.70
CA CYS A 106 -8.61 -10.86 -2.62
C CYS A 106 -8.33 -9.89 -3.80
N ASP A 107 -9.21 -8.93 -4.06
CA ASP A 107 -8.94 -7.83 -5.01
C ASP A 107 -7.80 -6.92 -4.53
N ASP A 108 -7.73 -6.66 -3.21
CA ASP A 108 -6.51 -6.16 -2.57
C ASP A 108 -5.45 -7.28 -2.53
N VAL A 109 -4.34 -7.06 -3.24
CA VAL A 109 -3.25 -8.03 -3.34
C VAL A 109 -2.51 -8.26 -2.02
N ALA A 110 -2.65 -7.36 -1.05
CA ALA A 110 -2.09 -7.52 0.28
C ALA A 110 -3.06 -8.21 1.25
N SER A 111 -4.22 -8.66 0.77
CA SER A 111 -5.25 -9.31 1.56
C SER A 111 -5.65 -10.65 0.93
N PHE A 112 -6.27 -11.50 1.75
CA PHE A 112 -6.78 -12.80 1.34
C PHE A 112 -8.07 -13.11 2.08
N TYR A 113 -8.90 -13.95 1.47
CA TYR A 113 -10.09 -14.48 2.13
C TYR A 113 -9.77 -15.79 2.84
N LEU A 114 -10.27 -15.93 4.06
CA LEU A 114 -10.42 -17.20 4.75
C LEU A 114 -11.89 -17.49 5.05
N CYS A 115 -12.29 -18.73 4.84
CA CYS A 115 -13.62 -19.18 5.20
C CYS A 115 -13.70 -19.53 6.68
N THR A 116 -14.60 -18.85 7.38
CA THR A 116 -14.93 -19.08 8.79
C THR A 116 -16.33 -19.66 8.92
N SER A 117 -16.78 -19.94 10.14
CA SER A 117 -18.17 -20.31 10.41
C SER A 117 -19.17 -19.21 10.03
N GLU A 118 -18.72 -17.96 9.92
CA GLU A 118 -19.55 -16.79 9.59
C GLU A 118 -19.52 -16.45 8.08
N GLY A 119 -18.80 -17.24 7.29
CA GLY A 119 -18.58 -16.99 5.86
C GLY A 119 -17.15 -16.55 5.55
N ALA A 120 -16.95 -16.05 4.33
CA ALA A 120 -15.67 -15.54 3.88
C ALA A 120 -15.31 -14.26 4.62
N LYS A 121 -14.10 -14.22 5.17
CA LYS A 121 -13.55 -13.07 5.87
C LYS A 121 -12.27 -12.64 5.19
N GLU A 122 -12.22 -11.38 4.80
CA GLU A 122 -10.99 -10.74 4.32
C GLU A 122 -10.04 -10.52 5.49
N LEU A 123 -8.78 -10.88 5.31
CA LEU A 123 -7.72 -10.72 6.28
C LEU A 123 -6.47 -10.17 5.59
N PRO A 124 -5.76 -9.23 6.23
CA PRO A 124 -4.53 -8.71 5.67
C PRO A 124 -3.39 -9.74 5.80
N CYS A 125 -2.47 -9.71 4.85
CA CYS A 125 -1.14 -10.26 5.04
C CYS A 125 -0.40 -9.49 6.14
N PRO A 126 0.62 -10.10 6.78
CA PRO A 126 1.54 -9.36 7.64
C PRO A 126 2.19 -8.18 6.90
N ASP A 127 2.59 -7.16 7.64
CA ASP A 127 3.26 -5.98 7.09
C ASP A 127 4.44 -6.36 6.19
N GLY A 128 4.57 -5.67 5.05
CA GLY A 128 5.62 -5.92 4.06
C GLY A 128 5.39 -7.15 3.18
N LYS A 129 4.23 -7.81 3.26
CA LYS A 129 3.90 -8.99 2.46
C LYS A 129 2.63 -8.80 1.62
N ALA A 130 2.55 -9.58 0.55
CA ALA A 130 1.40 -9.67 -0.33
C ALA A 130 1.05 -11.12 -0.65
N PHE A 131 -0.22 -11.38 -0.95
CA PHE A 131 -0.76 -12.71 -1.12
C PHE A 131 -0.57 -13.23 -2.55
N VAL A 132 -0.17 -14.50 -2.66
CA VAL A 132 -0.04 -15.27 -3.91
C VAL A 132 -0.90 -16.53 -3.82
N ASP A 133 -1.67 -16.79 -4.87
CA ASP A 133 -2.40 -18.05 -5.13
C ASP A 133 -2.31 -18.36 -6.63
N GLN A 134 -1.12 -18.75 -7.09
CA GLN A 134 -0.83 -19.07 -8.48
C GLN A 134 0.43 -19.95 -8.59
N ASP A 135 0.52 -20.74 -9.66
CA ASP A 135 1.70 -21.53 -10.02
C ASP A 135 2.26 -22.44 -8.91
N GLY A 136 1.39 -22.92 -8.02
CA GLY A 136 1.75 -23.78 -6.90
C GLY A 136 2.21 -23.05 -5.63
N TYR A 137 2.23 -21.71 -5.65
CA TYR A 137 2.49 -20.88 -4.48
C TYR A 137 1.17 -20.44 -3.85
N LEU A 138 1.10 -20.56 -2.52
CA LEU A 138 -0.07 -20.19 -1.73
C LEU A 138 0.37 -19.56 -0.41
N GLY A 139 0.07 -18.28 -0.20
CA GLY A 139 0.36 -17.59 1.05
C GLY A 139 0.83 -16.14 0.88
N CYS A 140 1.27 -15.53 1.99
CA CYS A 140 1.83 -14.19 2.01
C CYS A 140 3.34 -14.23 1.85
N PHE A 141 3.86 -13.56 0.81
CA PHE A 141 5.28 -13.49 0.47
C PHE A 141 5.78 -12.05 0.59
N ASP A 142 7.08 -11.86 0.82
CA ASP A 142 7.67 -10.52 0.80
C ASP A 142 7.44 -9.86 -0.57
N TRP A 143 7.23 -8.55 -0.60
CA TRP A 143 6.86 -7.83 -1.83
C TRP A 143 7.81 -8.09 -3.01
N THR A 144 9.11 -8.15 -2.75
CA THR A 144 10.12 -8.46 -3.77
C THR A 144 9.94 -9.88 -4.35
N GLU A 145 9.64 -10.87 -3.50
CA GLU A 145 9.35 -12.24 -3.94
C GLU A 145 8.00 -12.31 -4.65
N TRP A 146 6.97 -11.65 -4.11
CA TRP A 146 5.64 -11.55 -4.72
C TRP A 146 5.73 -10.99 -6.16
N ARG A 147 6.51 -9.92 -6.38
CA ARG A 147 6.73 -9.35 -7.71
C ARG A 147 7.36 -10.35 -8.67
N SER A 148 8.34 -11.11 -8.19
CA SER A 148 9.01 -12.15 -8.97
C SER A 148 8.04 -13.29 -9.33
N LEU A 149 7.33 -13.84 -8.33
CA LEU A 149 6.36 -14.93 -8.51
C LEU A 149 5.24 -14.56 -9.47
N ARG A 150 4.77 -13.31 -9.41
CA ARG A 150 3.70 -12.83 -10.27
C ARG A 150 4.17 -12.29 -11.62
N ASN A 151 5.47 -12.13 -11.84
CA ASN A 151 6.00 -11.37 -12.97
C ASN A 151 5.43 -9.93 -13.04
N CYS A 152 5.27 -9.33 -11.86
CA CYS A 152 4.99 -7.90 -11.67
C CYS A 152 6.32 -7.15 -11.50
N VAL A 153 7.11 -7.14 -12.57
CA VAL A 153 8.34 -6.37 -12.66
C VAL A 153 8.10 -5.11 -13.50
N ASP A 154 8.87 -4.06 -13.21
CA ASP A 154 8.88 -2.82 -13.98
C ASP A 154 9.10 -3.13 -15.47
N GLY A 155 8.29 -2.48 -16.31
CA GLY A 155 8.38 -2.54 -17.77
C GLY A 155 8.98 -1.27 -18.34
#